data_AF-A0A7S6S6R9-F1
#
_entry.id   AF-A0A7S6S6R9-F1
#
_cell.length_a   1.000
_cell.length_b   1.000
_cell.length_c   1.000
_cell.angle_alpha   90.00
_cell.angle_beta   90.00
_cell.angle_gamma   90.00
#
_symmetry.space_group_name_H-M   'P 1'
#
loop_
_entity.id
_entity.type
_entity.pdbx_description
1 polymer ?
#
loop_
_entity_poly.entity_id
_entity_poly.type
_entity_poly.pdbx_seq_one_letter_code
_entity_poly.pdbx_strand_id
1 'polypeptide(L)'
;MPELHLNGHMNQAMFSSTSQALHFAFMIQAYEVSVENIMSKAIRAIMKELGIWNEGEPSTVDFSGLSPLEIRGQCAMIRAIVRDRLPGPEAWAIQARYGVNEITMIDGKKRFVFSLERQEAIMNLGDWMAPSFPNFNPLAVDILIAKAVGALNKKQSNGITFREMAEQFGLSHGAYHHAMKQVGERLIALEGRAIDTLMPEFERDGVVLCVSTLCN
;
A
#
# COMPACT_ATOMS: atom_id res chain seq x y z
N MET A 1 -43.47 -14.47 25.82
CA MET A 1 -43.18 -13.19 25.15
C MET A 1 -41.68 -13.19 24.88
N PRO A 2 -41.21 -13.46 23.65
CA PRO A 2 -39.79 -13.50 23.35
C PRO A 2 -39.27 -12.07 23.12
N GLU A 3 -38.19 -11.73 23.81
CA GLU A 3 -37.43 -10.49 23.64
C GLU A 3 -36.83 -10.46 22.22
N LEU A 4 -37.25 -9.47 21.44
CA LEU A 4 -36.63 -9.11 20.17
C LEU A 4 -35.25 -8.54 20.47
N HIS A 5 -34.22 -9.40 20.38
CA HIS A 5 -32.85 -8.96 20.19
C HIS A 5 -32.78 -8.18 18.87
N LEU A 6 -32.86 -6.85 18.98
CA LEU A 6 -32.38 -5.92 17.98
C LEU A 6 -30.87 -6.17 17.83
N ASN A 7 -30.51 -7.05 16.90
CA ASN A 7 -29.15 -7.12 16.38
C ASN A 7 -28.85 -5.78 15.71
N GLY A 8 -28.20 -4.89 16.46
CA GLY A 8 -27.52 -3.76 15.87
C GLY A 8 -26.42 -4.33 14.97
N HIS A 9 -26.65 -4.29 13.65
CA HIS A 9 -25.57 -4.36 12.68
C HIS A 9 -24.72 -3.11 12.90
N MET A 10 -23.80 -3.20 13.87
CA MET A 10 -22.73 -2.25 14.05
C MET A 10 -21.91 -2.32 12.76
N ASN A 11 -21.99 -1.26 11.94
CA ASN A 11 -21.30 -1.11 10.66
C ASN A 11 -19.92 -1.77 10.73
N GLN A 12 -19.78 -2.95 10.15
CA GLN A 12 -18.56 -3.74 10.25
C GLN A 12 -17.61 -3.14 9.20
N ALA A 13 -16.70 -2.29 9.65
CA ALA A 13 -15.79 -1.61 8.73
C ALA A 13 -14.89 -2.64 8.04
N MET A 14 -14.65 -2.39 6.75
CA MET A 14 -13.92 -3.34 5.90
C MET A 14 -12.48 -3.54 6.35
N PHE A 15 -11.81 -2.49 6.84
CA PHE A 15 -10.43 -2.54 7.30
C PHE A 15 -10.28 -2.03 8.75
N SER A 16 -9.29 -2.56 9.46
CA SER A 16 -8.97 -2.13 10.84
C SER A 16 -8.26 -0.77 10.92
N SER A 17 -7.65 -0.28 9.83
CA SER A 17 -6.94 1.01 9.79
C SER A 17 -6.76 1.54 8.36
N THR A 18 -6.50 2.84 8.24
CA THR A 18 -6.18 3.52 6.97
C THR A 18 -4.96 2.93 6.28
N SER A 19 -3.88 2.64 7.01
CA SER A 19 -2.68 2.01 6.44
C SER A 19 -2.98 0.62 5.87
N GLN A 20 -3.83 -0.17 6.54
CA GLN A 20 -4.24 -1.47 6.04
C GLN A 20 -5.09 -1.35 4.77
N ALA A 21 -6.03 -0.40 4.75
CA ALA A 21 -6.86 -0.12 3.58
C ALA A 21 -6.00 0.28 2.36
N LEU A 22 -5.02 1.18 2.57
CA LEU A 22 -4.08 1.61 1.55
C LEU A 22 -3.23 0.43 1.05
N HIS A 23 -2.61 -0.33 1.95
CA HIS A 23 -1.80 -1.48 1.56
C HIS A 23 -2.60 -2.49 0.72
N PHE A 24 -3.82 -2.81 1.14
CA PHE A 24 -4.67 -3.74 0.41
C PHE A 24 -5.12 -3.18 -0.94
N ALA A 25 -5.51 -1.91 -1.01
CA ALA A 25 -6.02 -1.26 -2.22
C ALA A 25 -5.01 -1.18 -3.36
N PHE A 26 -3.73 -0.98 -3.04
CA PHE A 26 -2.67 -1.03 -4.04
C PHE A 26 -2.23 -2.46 -4.37
N MET A 27 -2.24 -3.38 -3.39
CA MET A 27 -1.85 -4.78 -3.62
C MET A 27 -2.84 -5.55 -4.51
N ILE A 28 -4.15 -5.39 -4.33
CA ILE A 28 -5.18 -6.17 -5.03
C ILE A 28 -5.11 -6.01 -6.57
N GLN A 29 -4.49 -4.93 -7.05
CA GLN A 29 -4.26 -4.67 -8.48
C GLN A 29 -3.42 -5.75 -9.15
N ALA A 30 -2.45 -6.29 -8.44
CA ALA A 30 -1.51 -7.28 -8.99
C ALA A 30 -2.11 -8.68 -9.13
N TYR A 31 -3.28 -8.93 -8.54
CA TYR A 31 -3.96 -10.22 -8.65
C TYR A 31 -4.86 -10.23 -9.89
N GLU A 32 -4.85 -11.31 -10.67
CA GLU A 32 -5.83 -11.54 -11.73
C GLU A 32 -7.17 -11.98 -11.12
N VAL A 33 -8.29 -11.50 -11.69
CA VAL A 33 -9.62 -11.98 -11.29
C VAL A 33 -9.83 -13.34 -11.92
N SER A 34 -9.61 -14.39 -11.13
CA SER A 34 -10.23 -15.68 -11.41
C SER A 34 -11.74 -15.52 -11.21
N VAL A 35 -12.53 -15.65 -12.28
CA VAL A 35 -13.97 -15.79 -12.17
C VAL A 35 -14.20 -17.16 -11.53
N GLU A 36 -14.55 -17.16 -10.24
CA GLU A 36 -14.89 -18.40 -9.55
C GLU A 36 -16.06 -19.07 -10.28
N ASN A 37 -15.84 -20.30 -10.76
CA ASN A 37 -16.89 -21.03 -11.46
C ASN A 37 -18.00 -21.47 -10.48
N ILE A 38 -19.21 -21.72 -11.01
CA ILE A 38 -20.41 -22.06 -10.21
C ILE A 38 -20.18 -23.30 -9.34
N MET A 39 -19.41 -24.28 -9.82
CA MET A 39 -19.08 -25.49 -9.07
C MET A 39 -18.16 -25.20 -7.89
N SER A 40 -17.18 -24.31 -8.03
CA SER A 40 -16.32 -23.86 -6.94
C SER A 40 -17.11 -23.12 -5.85
N LYS A 41 -18.07 -22.26 -6.24
CA LYS A 41 -19.01 -21.64 -5.29
C LYS A 41 -19.87 -22.66 -4.56
N ALA A 42 -20.44 -23.63 -5.28
CA ALA A 42 -21.28 -24.67 -4.70
C ALA A 42 -20.49 -25.56 -3.73
N ILE A 43 -19.28 -25.97 -4.10
CA ILE A 43 -18.39 -26.75 -3.23
C ILE A 43 -18.03 -25.96 -1.98
N ARG A 44 -17.71 -24.67 -2.11
CA ARG A 44 -17.39 -23.81 -0.95
C ARG A 44 -18.59 -23.65 -0.01
N ALA A 45 -19.80 -23.49 -0.56
CA ALA A 45 -21.04 -23.43 0.23
C ALA A 45 -21.32 -24.74 0.97
N ILE A 46 -21.18 -25.89 0.30
CA ILE A 46 -21.34 -27.22 0.89
C ILE A 46 -20.28 -27.46 1.99
N MET A 47 -19.02 -27.07 1.74
CA MET A 47 -17.94 -27.21 2.73
C MET A 47 -18.15 -26.32 3.96
N LYS A 48 -18.74 -25.13 3.80
CA LYS A 48 -19.17 -24.28 4.92
C LYS A 48 -20.32 -24.90 5.71
N GLU A 49 -21.34 -25.42 5.02
CA GLU A 49 -22.50 -26.06 5.64
C GLU A 49 -22.12 -27.33 6.42
N LEU A 50 -21.13 -28.08 5.91
CA LEU A 50 -20.59 -29.28 6.57
C LEU A 50 -19.58 -28.96 7.69
N GLY A 51 -19.27 -27.68 7.95
CA GLY A 51 -18.31 -27.27 8.98
C GLY A 51 -16.86 -27.72 8.72
N ILE A 52 -16.53 -28.11 7.48
CA ILE A 52 -15.19 -28.60 7.10
C ILE A 52 -14.23 -27.43 6.88
N TRP A 53 -14.78 -26.26 6.51
CA TRP A 53 -14.01 -25.04 6.33
C TRP A 53 -13.99 -24.24 7.63
N ASN A 54 -12.88 -24.30 8.37
CA ASN A 54 -12.65 -23.39 9.48
C ASN A 54 -12.37 -22.00 8.91
N GLU A 55 -13.20 -21.02 9.28
CA GLU A 55 -12.81 -19.62 9.19
C GLU A 55 -11.56 -19.51 10.07
N GLY A 56 -10.41 -19.24 9.44
CA GLY A 56 -9.16 -19.03 10.17
C GLY A 56 -9.33 -17.91 11.20
N GLU A 57 -8.31 -17.71 12.04
CA GLU A 57 -8.27 -16.59 12.96
C GLU A 57 -8.83 -15.32 12.31
N PRO A 58 -9.69 -14.55 13.02
CA PRO A 58 -10.42 -13.44 12.43
C PRO A 58 -9.46 -12.54 11.68
N SER A 59 -9.61 -12.48 10.35
CA SER A 59 -8.84 -11.54 9.55
C SER A 59 -9.17 -10.14 10.06
N THR A 60 -8.16 -9.29 10.22
CA THR A 60 -8.33 -7.87 10.57
C THR A 60 -9.04 -7.06 9.47
N VAL A 61 -9.55 -7.74 8.45
CA VAL A 61 -10.26 -7.24 7.29
C VAL A 61 -11.54 -8.06 7.15
N ASP A 62 -12.68 -7.38 7.04
CA ASP A 62 -13.97 -8.03 6.85
C ASP A 62 -14.53 -7.73 5.46
N PHE A 63 -14.60 -8.78 4.64
CA PHE A 63 -15.21 -8.74 3.32
C PHE A 63 -16.50 -9.55 3.25
N SER A 64 -17.07 -9.93 4.40
CA SER A 64 -18.29 -10.72 4.45
C SER A 64 -19.42 -10.01 3.69
N GLY A 65 -20.09 -10.76 2.80
CA GLY A 65 -21.16 -10.22 1.96
C GLY A 65 -20.72 -9.45 0.71
N LEU A 66 -19.42 -9.20 0.49
CA LEU A 66 -18.93 -8.53 -0.73
C LEU A 66 -18.44 -9.52 -1.79
N SER A 67 -18.80 -9.25 -3.04
CA SER A 67 -18.24 -9.93 -4.21
C SER A 67 -16.81 -9.44 -4.51
N PRO A 68 -15.99 -10.25 -5.21
CA PRO A 68 -14.66 -9.82 -5.65
C PRO A 68 -14.66 -8.53 -6.49
N LEU A 69 -15.76 -8.25 -7.21
CA LEU A 69 -15.90 -7.04 -8.01
C LEU A 69 -16.13 -5.81 -7.11
N GLU A 70 -16.96 -5.93 -6.08
CA GLU A 70 -17.22 -4.85 -5.12
C GLU A 70 -15.96 -4.51 -4.32
N ILE A 71 -15.21 -5.51 -3.86
CA ILE A 71 -13.92 -5.31 -3.17
C ILE A 71 -12.95 -4.50 -4.06
N ARG A 72 -12.88 -4.82 -5.36
CA ARG A 72 -12.05 -4.04 -6.29
C ARG A 72 -12.59 -2.64 -6.54
N GLY A 73 -13.90 -2.46 -6.61
CA GLY A 73 -14.53 -1.15 -6.70
C GLY A 73 -14.13 -0.26 -5.52
N GLN A 74 -14.20 -0.80 -4.31
CA GLN A 74 -13.77 -0.11 -3.09
C GLN A 74 -12.27 0.22 -3.11
N CYS A 75 -11.42 -0.72 -3.52
CA CYS A 75 -9.98 -0.48 -3.66
C CYS A 75 -9.65 0.57 -4.73
N ALA A 76 -10.38 0.60 -5.84
CA ALA A 76 -10.23 1.62 -6.87
C ALA A 76 -10.65 3.00 -6.36
N MET A 77 -11.73 3.07 -5.57
CA MET A 77 -12.17 4.30 -4.91
C MET A 77 -11.12 4.82 -3.93
N ILE A 78 -10.55 3.98 -3.06
CA ILE A 78 -9.48 4.35 -2.13
C ILE A 78 -8.31 5.00 -2.87
N ARG A 79 -7.87 4.43 -4.00
CA ARG A 79 -6.77 5.00 -4.80
C ARG A 79 -7.14 6.30 -5.50
N ALA A 80 -8.38 6.43 -5.98
CA ALA A 80 -8.86 7.68 -6.55
C ALA A 80 -8.84 8.80 -5.49
N ILE A 81 -9.27 8.50 -4.26
CA ILE A 81 -9.21 9.44 -3.13
C ILE A 81 -7.76 9.85 -2.85
N VAL A 82 -6.81 8.89 -2.78
CA VAL A 82 -5.38 9.19 -2.62
C VAL A 82 -4.89 10.19 -3.67
N ARG A 83 -5.23 9.98 -4.94
CA ARG A 83 -4.82 10.85 -6.04
C ARG A 83 -5.49 12.23 -6.00
N ASP A 84 -6.77 12.28 -5.66
CA ASP A 84 -7.61 13.47 -5.86
C ASP A 84 -7.72 14.34 -4.59
N ARG A 85 -7.32 13.82 -3.42
CA ARG A 85 -7.43 14.52 -2.12
C ARG A 85 -6.11 14.86 -1.46
N LEU A 86 -5.06 14.09 -1.71
CA LEU A 86 -3.76 14.37 -1.12
C LEU A 86 -2.98 15.39 -1.95
N PRO A 87 -2.20 16.29 -1.32
CA PRO A 87 -1.19 17.04 -2.04
C PRO A 87 -0.16 16.08 -2.66
N GLY A 88 0.50 16.54 -3.73
CA GLY A 88 1.42 15.73 -4.53
C GLY A 88 2.41 14.92 -3.69
N PRO A 89 3.23 15.54 -2.82
CA PRO A 89 4.22 14.82 -2.03
C PRO A 89 3.64 13.70 -1.16
N GLU A 90 2.51 13.95 -0.49
CA GLU A 90 1.79 12.96 0.32
C GLU A 90 1.26 11.81 -0.55
N ALA A 91 0.65 12.12 -1.69
CA ALA A 91 0.15 11.11 -2.63
C ALA A 91 1.27 10.22 -3.18
N TRP A 92 2.39 10.83 -3.60
CA TRP A 92 3.54 10.11 -4.12
C TRP A 92 4.19 9.23 -3.05
N ALA A 93 4.22 9.66 -1.78
CA ALA A 93 4.72 8.83 -0.69
C ALA A 93 3.89 7.55 -0.52
N ILE A 94 2.56 7.66 -0.58
CA ILE A 94 1.64 6.50 -0.54
C ILE A 94 1.87 5.60 -1.76
N GLN A 95 1.91 6.16 -2.97
CA GLN A 95 2.09 5.39 -4.21
C GLN A 95 3.46 4.67 -4.26
N ALA A 96 4.53 5.34 -3.84
CA ALA A 96 5.86 4.74 -3.76
C ALA A 96 5.89 3.58 -2.76
N ARG A 97 5.31 3.78 -1.56
CA ARG A 97 5.25 2.79 -0.48
C ARG A 97 4.40 1.59 -0.83
N TYR A 98 3.17 1.81 -1.26
CA TYR A 98 2.16 0.76 -1.39
C TYR A 98 1.99 0.23 -2.81
N GLY A 99 2.57 0.90 -3.82
CA GLY A 99 2.54 0.45 -5.20
C GLY A 99 3.02 -0.99 -5.38
N VAL A 100 2.86 -1.53 -6.58
CA VAL A 100 3.25 -2.92 -6.86
C VAL A 100 4.51 -2.97 -7.71
N ASN A 101 5.25 -4.06 -7.58
CA ASN A 101 6.28 -4.42 -8.56
C ASN A 101 5.62 -5.37 -9.56
N GLU A 102 5.83 -5.11 -10.83
CA GLU A 102 5.33 -5.93 -11.93
C GLU A 102 6.38 -6.96 -12.33
N ILE A 103 5.93 -8.05 -12.96
CA ILE A 103 6.81 -9.06 -13.54
C ILE A 103 6.79 -8.90 -15.04
N THR A 104 7.93 -8.52 -15.62
CA THR A 104 8.10 -8.35 -17.07
C THR A 104 9.12 -9.35 -17.59
N MET A 105 8.93 -9.79 -18.83
CA MET A 105 9.93 -10.58 -19.57
C MET A 105 10.90 -9.63 -20.24
N ILE A 106 12.15 -9.61 -19.77
CA ILE A 106 13.24 -8.83 -20.37
C ILE A 106 14.35 -9.81 -20.74
N ASP A 107 14.72 -9.86 -22.03
CA ASP A 107 15.69 -10.81 -22.60
C ASP A 107 15.34 -12.29 -22.32
N GLY A 108 14.05 -12.63 -22.37
CA GLY A 108 13.58 -13.99 -22.08
C GLY A 108 13.64 -14.39 -20.61
N LYS A 109 14.00 -13.48 -19.69
CA LYS A 109 14.03 -13.71 -18.25
C LYS A 109 12.95 -12.89 -17.54
N LYS A 110 12.26 -13.52 -16.57
CA LYS A 110 11.35 -12.81 -15.66
C LYS A 110 12.16 -11.84 -14.81
N ARG A 111 11.85 -10.56 -14.91
CA ARG A 111 12.41 -9.50 -14.06
C ARG A 111 11.29 -8.80 -13.32
N PHE A 112 11.58 -8.41 -12.09
CA PHE A 112 10.71 -7.53 -11.33
C PHE A 112 11.04 -6.10 -11.69
N VAL A 113 10.04 -5.35 -12.14
CA VAL A 113 10.14 -3.92 -12.43
C VAL A 113 9.15 -3.18 -11.55
N PHE A 114 9.38 -1.89 -11.32
CA PHE A 114 8.36 -1.07 -10.66
C PHE A 114 7.17 -0.91 -11.61
N SER A 115 5.95 -0.89 -11.07
CA SER A 115 4.83 -0.38 -11.85
C SER A 115 5.10 1.06 -12.27
N LEU A 116 4.48 1.50 -13.37
CA LEU A 116 4.61 2.88 -13.84
C LEU A 116 4.27 3.89 -12.72
N GLU A 117 3.17 3.65 -12.01
CA GLU A 117 2.72 4.50 -10.89
C GLU A 117 3.78 4.61 -9.78
N ARG A 118 4.39 3.48 -9.38
CA ARG A 118 5.45 3.50 -8.36
C ARG A 118 6.69 4.22 -8.86
N GLN A 119 7.07 3.99 -10.11
CA GLN A 119 8.25 4.64 -10.71
C GLN A 119 8.08 6.16 -10.75
N GLU A 120 6.95 6.64 -11.27
CA GLU A 120 6.63 8.08 -11.35
C GLU A 120 6.59 8.72 -9.95
N ALA A 121 5.99 8.04 -8.97
CA ALA A 121 5.94 8.51 -7.59
C ALA A 121 7.34 8.67 -6.98
N ILE A 122 8.25 7.71 -7.21
CA ILE A 122 9.64 7.78 -6.74
C ILE A 122 10.37 8.98 -7.37
N MET A 123 10.22 9.16 -8.69
CA MET A 123 10.86 10.27 -9.41
C MET A 123 10.34 11.64 -8.95
N ASN A 124 9.02 11.78 -8.80
CA ASN A 124 8.41 13.03 -8.32
C ASN A 124 8.85 13.38 -6.89
N LEU A 125 8.99 12.37 -6.02
CA LEU A 125 9.58 12.57 -4.69
C LEU A 125 11.04 12.97 -4.76
N GLY A 126 11.80 12.40 -5.69
CA GLY A 126 13.19 12.77 -5.98
C GLY A 126 13.32 14.25 -6.32
N ASP A 127 12.55 14.70 -7.32
CA ASP A 127 12.51 16.10 -7.75
C ASP A 127 12.10 17.05 -6.62
N TRP A 128 11.08 16.67 -5.84
CA TRP A 128 10.61 17.47 -4.70
C TRP A 128 11.61 17.52 -3.54
N MET A 129 12.38 16.44 -3.31
CA MET A 129 13.41 16.39 -2.27
C MET A 129 14.77 16.95 -2.73
N ALA A 130 15.01 17.09 -4.03
CA ALA A 130 16.28 17.50 -4.61
C ALA A 130 16.88 18.78 -3.98
N PRO A 131 16.10 19.84 -3.66
CA PRO A 131 16.65 21.03 -3.00
C PRO A 131 17.29 20.76 -1.63
N SER A 132 16.90 19.67 -0.95
CA SER A 132 17.49 19.27 0.34
C SER A 132 18.76 18.43 0.18
N PHE A 133 19.06 17.97 -1.02
CA PHE A 133 20.22 17.13 -1.34
C PHE A 133 21.03 17.71 -2.52
N PRO A 134 21.47 18.98 -2.46
CA PRO A 134 22.06 19.68 -3.62
C PRO A 134 23.37 19.06 -4.13
N ASN A 135 24.06 18.28 -3.28
CA ASN A 135 25.32 17.63 -3.62
C ASN A 135 25.17 16.17 -4.07
N PHE A 136 23.95 15.64 -4.09
CA PHE A 136 23.68 14.28 -4.52
C PHE A 136 23.27 14.26 -6.00
N ASN A 137 23.67 13.20 -6.71
CA ASN A 137 23.11 12.91 -8.02
C ASN A 137 21.59 12.66 -7.87
N PRO A 138 20.71 13.24 -8.71
CA PRO A 138 19.26 13.03 -8.62
C PRO A 138 18.84 11.56 -8.62
N LEU A 139 19.46 10.74 -9.48
CA LEU A 139 19.19 9.30 -9.52
C LEU A 139 19.60 8.59 -8.21
N ALA A 140 20.63 9.09 -7.53
CA ALA A 140 21.00 8.56 -6.23
C ALA A 140 19.93 8.87 -5.16
N VAL A 141 19.27 10.02 -5.25
CA VAL A 141 18.13 10.37 -4.38
C VAL A 141 16.94 9.45 -4.67
N ASP A 142 16.61 9.20 -5.94
CA ASP A 142 15.56 8.26 -6.34
C ASP A 142 15.81 6.85 -5.79
N ILE A 143 17.06 6.38 -5.86
CA ILE A 143 17.47 5.09 -5.30
C ILE A 143 17.31 5.08 -3.77
N LEU A 144 17.69 6.16 -3.07
CA LEU A 144 17.49 6.27 -1.62
C LEU A 144 16.01 6.19 -1.25
N ILE A 145 15.14 6.87 -2.01
CA ILE A 145 13.68 6.82 -1.83
C ILE A 145 13.18 5.40 -2.07
N ALA A 146 13.54 4.77 -3.19
CA ALA A 146 13.16 3.40 -3.52
C ALA A 146 13.61 2.38 -2.46
N LYS A 147 14.79 2.58 -1.86
CA LYS A 147 15.27 1.78 -0.73
C LYS A 147 14.47 2.05 0.54
N ALA A 148 14.16 3.31 0.85
CA ALA A 148 13.49 3.71 2.08
C ALA A 148 12.04 3.23 2.13
N VAL A 149 11.35 3.21 0.99
CA VAL A 149 9.99 2.66 0.90
C VAL A 149 9.96 1.13 0.78
N GLY A 150 11.12 0.47 0.72
CA GLY A 150 11.21 -0.99 0.60
C GLY A 150 10.85 -1.55 -0.78
N ALA A 151 10.75 -0.70 -1.83
CA ALA A 151 10.46 -1.14 -3.19
C ALA A 151 11.56 -2.05 -3.76
N LEU A 152 12.79 -1.90 -3.26
CA LEU A 152 13.94 -2.70 -3.62
C LEU A 152 14.12 -3.91 -2.66
N ASN A 153 13.67 -5.09 -3.07
CA ASN A 153 13.93 -6.32 -2.32
C ASN A 153 15.42 -6.71 -2.35
N LYS A 154 15.93 -7.41 -1.32
CA LYS A 154 17.32 -7.91 -1.26
C LYS A 154 17.73 -8.75 -2.48
N LYS A 155 16.79 -9.51 -3.07
CA LYS A 155 17.01 -10.30 -4.29
C LYS A 155 16.89 -9.48 -5.60
N GLN A 156 16.15 -8.36 -5.58
CA GLN A 156 15.85 -7.54 -6.76
C GLN A 156 16.83 -6.37 -6.94
N SER A 157 17.35 -5.82 -5.83
CA SER A 157 18.35 -4.75 -5.85
C SER A 157 19.72 -5.20 -6.32
N ASN A 158 19.94 -6.51 -6.49
CA ASN A 158 21.27 -7.11 -6.69
C ASN A 158 22.34 -6.52 -5.76
N GLY A 159 21.91 -6.05 -4.59
CA GLY A 159 22.77 -5.45 -3.62
C GLY A 159 23.10 -3.97 -3.77
N ILE A 160 22.42 -3.08 -4.53
CA ILE A 160 22.78 -1.64 -4.57
C ILE A 160 23.04 -1.13 -3.15
N THR A 161 24.33 -1.07 -2.81
CA THR A 161 24.87 -0.75 -1.50
C THR A 161 25.25 0.72 -1.50
N PHE A 162 25.34 1.31 -0.32
CA PHE A 162 25.89 2.67 -0.23
C PHE A 162 27.35 2.75 -0.70
N ARG A 163 28.07 1.62 -0.71
CA ARG A 163 29.39 1.52 -1.31
C ARG A 163 29.33 1.64 -2.83
N GLU A 164 28.48 0.86 -3.50
CA GLU A 164 28.31 0.96 -4.96
C GLU A 164 27.77 2.32 -5.37
N MET A 165 26.86 2.90 -4.57
CA MET A 165 26.40 4.29 -4.80
C MET A 165 27.54 5.29 -4.68
N ALA A 166 28.44 5.13 -3.71
CA ALA A 166 29.63 5.97 -3.60
C ALA A 166 30.60 5.81 -4.76
N GLU A 167 30.81 4.58 -5.23
CA GLU A 167 31.64 4.28 -6.39
C GLU A 167 31.03 4.83 -7.69
N GLN A 168 29.70 4.75 -7.85
CA GLN A 168 29.00 5.15 -9.07
C GLN A 168 28.69 6.65 -9.15
N PHE A 169 28.28 7.26 -8.03
CA PHE A 169 27.76 8.63 -7.99
C PHE A 169 28.65 9.60 -7.19
N GLY A 170 29.75 9.11 -6.61
CA GLY A 170 30.63 9.89 -5.75
C GLY A 170 30.08 10.04 -4.32
N LEU A 171 30.66 10.93 -3.52
CA LEU A 171 30.42 11.08 -2.07
C LEU A 171 30.90 9.88 -1.23
N SER A 172 30.91 10.05 0.09
CA SER A 172 31.31 9.00 1.01
C SER A 172 30.14 8.06 1.32
N HIS A 173 30.47 6.80 1.66
CA HIS A 173 29.50 5.83 2.19
C HIS A 173 28.69 6.40 3.37
N GLY A 174 29.34 7.15 4.26
CA GLY A 174 28.67 7.81 5.39
C GLY A 174 27.63 8.84 4.95
N ALA A 175 27.91 9.60 3.88
CA ALA A 175 26.97 10.58 3.33
C ALA A 175 25.66 9.90 2.90
N TYR A 176 25.73 8.76 2.20
CA TYR A 176 24.54 8.00 1.80
C TYR A 176 23.77 7.44 3.00
N HIS A 177 24.47 6.96 4.03
CA HIS A 177 23.80 6.49 5.24
C HIS A 177 23.04 7.61 5.96
N HIS A 178 23.62 8.80 6.07
CA HIS A 178 22.95 9.97 6.64
C HIS A 178 21.76 10.43 5.78
N ALA A 179 21.95 10.50 4.45
CA ALA A 179 20.87 10.87 3.53
C ALA A 179 19.72 9.86 3.58
N MET A 180 20.00 8.56 3.64
CA MET A 180 18.99 7.52 3.80
C MET A 180 18.11 7.74 5.04
N LYS A 181 18.72 8.10 6.18
CA LYS A 181 17.99 8.39 7.41
C LYS A 181 17.05 9.59 7.21
N GLN A 182 17.54 10.68 6.64
CA GLN A 182 16.75 11.89 6.38
C GLN A 182 15.60 11.63 5.39
N VAL A 183 15.86 10.90 4.31
CA VAL A 183 14.85 10.48 3.34
C VAL A 183 13.77 9.64 4.04
N GLY A 184 14.17 8.64 4.84
CA GLY A 184 13.24 7.79 5.58
C GLY A 184 12.36 8.57 6.54
N GLU A 185 12.93 9.47 7.35
CA GLU A 185 12.19 10.32 8.27
C GLU A 185 11.16 11.20 7.53
N ARG A 186 11.55 11.76 6.38
CA ARG A 186 10.67 12.63 5.58
C ARG A 186 9.53 11.85 4.93
N LEU A 187 9.79 10.63 4.46
CA LEU A 187 8.77 9.73 3.91
C LEU A 187 7.77 9.29 4.99
N ILE A 188 8.24 8.95 6.19
CA ILE A 188 7.37 8.63 7.33
C ILE A 188 6.47 9.83 7.68
N ALA A 189 7.02 11.04 7.68
CA ALA A 189 6.24 12.24 7.95
C ALA A 189 5.18 12.53 6.86
N LEU A 190 5.51 12.31 5.58
CA LEU A 190 4.55 12.42 4.48
C LEU A 190 3.44 11.38 4.59
N GLU A 191 3.80 10.13 4.87
CA GLU A 191 2.85 9.04 5.05
C GLU A 191 1.90 9.30 6.24
N GLY A 192 2.43 9.79 7.36
CA GLY A 192 1.62 10.19 8.52
C GLY A 192 0.59 11.26 8.17
N ARG A 193 1.02 12.35 7.50
CA ARG A 193 0.09 13.41 7.05
C ARG A 193 -0.95 12.90 6.06
N ALA A 194 -0.57 12.00 5.16
CA ALA A 194 -1.49 11.37 4.23
C ALA A 194 -2.57 10.58 4.97
N ILE A 195 -2.17 9.76 5.95
CA ILE A 195 -3.09 8.98 6.79
C ILE A 195 -4.03 9.91 7.56
N ASP A 196 -3.51 10.94 8.22
CA ASP A 196 -4.30 11.90 8.99
C ASP A 196 -5.33 12.62 8.10
N THR A 197 -4.97 12.92 6.85
CA THR A 197 -5.86 13.57 5.88
C THR A 197 -6.97 12.64 5.40
N LEU A 198 -6.66 11.36 5.17
CA LEU A 198 -7.60 10.38 4.62
C LEU A 198 -8.53 9.78 5.67
N MET A 199 -8.07 9.66 6.90
CA MET A 199 -8.78 8.96 7.98
C MET A 199 -10.22 9.44 8.19
N PRO A 200 -10.53 10.76 8.27
CA PRO A 200 -11.90 11.21 8.49
C PRO A 200 -12.87 10.80 7.36
N GLU A 201 -12.39 10.79 6.12
CA GLU A 201 -13.19 10.37 4.97
C GLU A 201 -13.40 8.86 4.96
N PHE A 202 -12.36 8.07 5.26
CA PHE A 202 -12.48 6.61 5.32
C PHE A 202 -13.36 6.13 6.48
N GLU A 203 -13.35 6.84 7.62
CA GLU A 203 -14.26 6.56 8.73
C GLU A 203 -15.71 6.90 8.35
N ARG A 204 -15.94 8.07 7.73
CA ARG A 204 -17.27 8.49 7.26
C ARG A 204 -17.86 7.50 6.25
N ASP A 205 -17.03 7.00 5.34
CA ASP A 205 -17.46 6.11 4.26
C ASP A 205 -17.50 4.63 4.70
N GLY A 206 -17.22 4.33 5.98
CA GLY A 206 -17.27 2.97 6.53
C GLY A 206 -16.15 2.04 6.05
N VAL A 207 -15.09 2.60 5.44
CA VAL A 207 -13.94 1.85 4.94
C VAL A 207 -13.07 1.35 6.09
N VAL A 208 -12.89 2.17 7.12
CA VAL A 208 -12.11 1.83 8.32
C VAL A 208 -12.95 1.95 9.58
N LEU A 209 -12.58 1.20 10.62
CA LEU A 209 -13.25 1.28 11.91
C LEU A 209 -13.19 2.70 12.44
N CYS A 210 -14.34 3.28 12.75
CA CYS A 210 -14.41 4.55 13.46
C CYS A 210 -13.91 4.32 14.88
N VAL A 211 -12.72 4.84 15.21
CA VAL A 211 -12.22 4.81 16.59
C VAL A 211 -12.81 6.00 17.32
N SER A 212 -14.13 5.98 17.52
CA SER A 212 -14.81 6.94 18.39
C SER A 212 -14.41 6.69 19.84
N THR A 213 -13.24 7.19 20.22
CA THR A 213 -12.89 7.42 21.63
C THR A 213 -12.44 8.87 21.76
N LEU A 214 -13.27 9.64 22.48
CA LEU A 214 -13.09 11.03 22.96
C LEU A 214 -13.58 12.12 21.98
N CYS A 215 -14.53 13.02 22.30
CA CYS A 215 -15.21 13.34 23.56
C CYS A 215 -16.50 14.15 23.29
N ASN A 216 -17.49 13.97 24.17
CA ASN A 216 -18.51 14.98 24.52
C ASN A 216 -17.87 16.30 24.96
#